data_AF-A0A858RL19-F1
#
_entry.id   AF-A0A858RL19-F1
#
_cell.length_a   1.000
_cell.length_b   1.000
_cell.length_c   1.000
_cell.angle_alpha   90.00
_cell.angle_beta   90.00
_cell.angle_gamma   90.00
#
_symmetry.space_group_name_H-M   'P 1'
#
loop_
_entity.id
_entity.type
_entity.pdbx_description
1 polymer ?
#
loop_
_entity_poly.entity_id
_entity_poly.type
_entity_poly.pdbx_seq_one_letter_code
_entity_poly.pdbx_strand_id
1 'polypeptide(L)'
;MHLIQRMIAPASELPESSQVVLSAERRQFLKRRWRGIANDGTEFGFDLESRLVDGAVIFQQDGKDYIVRQLPEMVYEVVFESPAHAAMVAWRVGNLHLPAQILEDRIHVLYDEAMSHLIGYEGWAYSEPEVLFQPLKAVAHA
;
A
#
# COMPACT_ATOMS: atom_id res chain seq x y z
N MET A 1 -10.01 8.70 22.87
CA MET A 1 -9.73 7.62 21.91
C MET A 1 -11.04 7.14 21.29
N HIS A 2 -11.21 7.28 19.98
CA HIS A 2 -12.38 6.81 19.23
C HIS A 2 -12.16 5.38 18.74
N LEU A 3 -13.18 4.51 18.83
CA LEU A 3 -13.11 3.13 18.33
C LEU A 3 -13.80 3.03 16.96
N ILE A 4 -13.06 2.56 15.95
CA ILE A 4 -13.52 2.44 14.56
C ILE A 4 -13.73 0.96 14.21
N GLN A 5 -14.93 0.63 13.75
CA GLN A 5 -15.30 -0.73 13.31
C GLN A 5 -15.51 -0.84 11.80
N ARG A 6 -15.78 0.28 11.12
CA ARG A 6 -15.97 0.38 9.68
C ARG A 6 -15.51 1.75 9.18
N MET A 7 -15.10 1.84 7.93
CA MET A 7 -14.97 3.13 7.25
C MET A 7 -16.36 3.69 6.92
N ILE A 8 -16.49 5.01 6.94
CA ILE A 8 -17.70 5.74 6.55
C ILE A 8 -17.79 5.81 5.03
N ALA A 9 -16.67 6.13 4.37
CA ALA A 9 -16.55 6.22 2.93
C ALA A 9 -15.12 5.81 2.50
N PRO A 10 -14.93 5.32 1.27
CA PRO A 10 -13.60 4.98 0.75
C PRO A 10 -12.74 6.22 0.45
N ALA A 11 -13.35 7.39 0.29
CA ALA A 11 -12.68 8.67 0.07
C ALA A 11 -13.54 9.81 0.64
N SER A 12 -12.89 10.92 1.02
CA SER A 12 -13.57 12.14 1.46
C SER A 12 -14.07 12.95 0.25
N GLU A 13 -15.25 13.56 0.40
CA GLU A 13 -15.79 14.54 -0.55
C GLU A 13 -15.46 16.00 -0.15
N LEU A 14 -14.88 16.20 1.03
CA LEU A 14 -14.49 17.51 1.53
C LEU A 14 -13.15 17.96 0.93
N PRO A 15 -12.90 19.28 0.82
CA PRO A 15 -11.58 19.77 0.41
C PRO A 15 -10.50 19.34 1.39
N GLU A 16 -9.26 19.21 0.93
CA GLU A 16 -8.11 18.78 1.77
C GLU A 16 -7.93 19.63 3.04
N SER A 17 -8.27 20.91 2.99
CA SER A 17 -8.24 21.81 4.16
C SER A 17 -9.18 21.40 5.30
N SER A 18 -10.19 20.60 4.99
CA SER A 18 -11.17 20.04 5.93
C SER A 18 -10.90 18.57 6.23
N GLN A 19 -9.74 18.04 5.85
CA GLN A 19 -9.34 16.66 6.14
C GLN A 19 -8.25 16.63 7.21
N VAL A 20 -8.36 15.68 8.14
CA VAL A 20 -7.32 15.38 9.13
C VAL A 20 -6.76 14.00 8.82
N VAL A 21 -5.47 13.95 8.49
CA VAL A 21 -4.81 12.72 8.06
C VAL A 21 -4.30 11.93 9.27
N LEU A 22 -4.55 10.62 9.24
CA LEU A 22 -3.85 9.62 10.02
C LEU A 22 -2.98 8.81 9.06
N SER A 23 -1.67 8.98 9.15
CA SER A 23 -0.72 8.20 8.34
C SER A 23 -0.47 6.83 8.95
N ALA A 24 -0.48 5.78 8.13
CA ALA A 24 -0.23 4.42 8.58
C ALA A 24 0.63 3.65 7.57
N GLU A 25 1.47 2.72 8.04
CA GLU A 25 2.20 1.84 7.13
C GLU A 25 1.21 0.86 6.47
N ARG A 26 1.56 0.34 5.29
CA ARG A 26 0.75 -0.66 4.58
C ARG A 26 0.38 -1.86 5.44
N ARG A 27 1.26 -2.27 6.37
CA ARG A 27 1.02 -3.42 7.27
C ARG A 27 -0.18 -3.20 8.19
N GLN A 28 -0.53 -1.96 8.55
CA GLN A 28 -1.75 -1.66 9.31
C GLN A 28 -3.01 -1.96 8.49
N PHE A 29 -3.02 -1.66 7.19
CA PHE A 29 -4.16 -1.94 6.29
C PHE A 29 -4.45 -3.45 6.14
N LEU A 30 -3.48 -4.31 6.45
CA LEU A 30 -3.66 -5.77 6.47
C LEU A 30 -4.32 -6.28 7.76
N LYS A 31 -4.33 -5.47 8.83
CA LYS A 31 -4.80 -5.82 10.16
C LYS A 31 -6.24 -5.35 10.38
N ARG A 32 -6.99 -6.09 11.21
CA ARG A 32 -8.28 -5.63 11.75
C ARG A 32 -8.13 -4.81 13.02
N ARG A 33 -7.07 -5.08 13.80
CA ARG A 33 -6.83 -4.47 15.10
C ARG A 33 -5.50 -3.75 15.14
N TRP A 34 -5.56 -2.46 15.40
CA TRP A 34 -4.39 -1.59 15.54
C TRP A 34 -4.81 -0.25 16.16
N ARG A 35 -3.85 0.62 16.44
CA ARG A 35 -4.09 1.98 16.94
C ARG A 35 -3.31 2.97 16.08
N GLY A 36 -3.84 4.17 15.94
CA GLY A 36 -3.19 5.26 15.22
C GLY A 36 -3.55 6.61 15.81
N ILE A 37 -2.76 7.61 15.47
CA ILE A 37 -2.93 9.00 15.93
C ILE A 37 -2.96 9.87 14.69
N ALA A 38 -3.99 10.69 14.55
CA ALA A 38 -4.11 11.65 13.47
C ALA A 38 -3.16 12.84 13.68
N ASN A 39 -2.92 13.63 12.63
CA ASN A 39 -1.97 14.75 12.66
C ASN A 39 -2.31 15.83 13.71
N ASP A 40 -3.56 15.92 14.15
CA ASP A 40 -4.01 16.85 15.21
C ASP A 40 -3.89 16.26 16.63
N GLY A 41 -3.35 15.05 16.77
CA GLY A 41 -3.21 14.33 18.04
C GLY A 41 -4.41 13.47 18.42
N THR A 42 -5.49 13.45 17.62
CA THR A 42 -6.67 12.61 17.90
C THR A 42 -6.33 11.13 17.81
N GLU A 43 -6.60 10.39 18.88
CA GLU A 43 -6.31 8.95 18.97
C GLU A 43 -7.47 8.07 18.49
N PHE A 44 -7.14 7.07 17.68
CA PHE A 44 -8.06 6.07 17.17
C PHE A 44 -7.60 4.64 17.52
N GLY A 45 -8.56 3.82 17.96
CA GLY A 45 -8.44 2.38 18.00
C GLY A 45 -9.25 1.74 16.88
N PHE A 46 -8.75 0.67 16.31
CA PHE A 46 -9.40 -0.06 15.21
C PHE A 46 -9.76 -1.47 15.67
N ASP A 47 -11.01 -1.88 15.48
CA ASP A 47 -11.49 -3.27 15.56
C ASP A 47 -12.43 -3.52 14.38
N LEU A 48 -11.81 -3.62 13.20
CA LEU A 48 -12.48 -3.49 11.92
C LEU A 48 -13.18 -4.77 11.46
N GLU A 49 -14.42 -4.63 10.99
CA GLU A 49 -15.16 -5.69 10.30
C GLU A 49 -14.48 -6.07 8.97
N SER A 50 -14.00 -5.07 8.23
CA SER A 50 -13.27 -5.19 6.96
C SER A 50 -12.03 -4.30 6.92
N ARG A 51 -11.03 -4.67 6.12
CA ARG A 51 -9.78 -3.89 5.98
C ARG A 51 -10.08 -2.50 5.40
N LEU A 52 -9.39 -1.48 5.88
CA LEU A 52 -9.42 -0.15 5.27
C LEU A 52 -8.74 -0.17 3.90
N VAL A 53 -9.02 0.87 3.13
CA VAL A 53 -8.33 1.24 1.89
C VAL A 53 -7.67 2.60 2.08
N ASP A 54 -6.63 2.89 1.27
CA ASP A 54 -6.03 4.23 1.28
C ASP A 54 -7.09 5.31 0.98
N GLY A 55 -7.10 6.37 1.77
CA GLY A 55 -8.05 7.48 1.66
C GLY A 55 -9.36 7.28 2.41
N ALA A 56 -9.56 6.13 3.06
CA ALA A 56 -10.80 5.85 3.77
C ALA A 56 -11.11 6.89 4.86
N VAL A 57 -12.34 7.41 4.85
CA VAL A 57 -12.90 8.25 5.91
C VAL A 57 -13.27 7.35 7.08
N ILE A 58 -12.67 7.57 8.24
CA ILE A 58 -12.87 6.75 9.44
C ILE A 58 -13.75 7.43 10.48
N PHE A 59 -13.80 8.76 10.47
CA PHE A 59 -14.53 9.54 11.46
C PHE A 59 -14.83 10.94 10.91
N GLN A 60 -15.92 11.54 11.32
CA GLN A 60 -16.31 12.88 10.93
C GLN A 60 -16.69 13.68 12.17
N GLN A 61 -16.13 14.88 12.30
CA GLN A 61 -16.40 15.76 13.43
C GLN A 61 -16.20 17.21 13.03
N ASP A 62 -17.14 18.08 13.42
CA ASP A 62 -17.05 19.53 13.25
C ASP A 62 -16.75 19.97 11.81
N GLY A 63 -17.37 19.30 10.83
CA GLY A 63 -17.19 19.57 9.41
C GLY A 63 -15.83 19.13 8.85
N LYS A 64 -15.12 18.25 9.55
CA LYS A 64 -13.87 17.63 9.10
C LYS A 64 -14.02 16.14 8.91
N ASP A 65 -13.31 15.62 7.91
CA ASP A 65 -13.15 14.20 7.67
C ASP A 65 -11.79 13.74 8.19
N TYR A 66 -11.79 12.76 9.10
CA TYR A 66 -10.58 12.04 9.47
C TYR A 66 -10.37 10.91 8.48
N ILE A 67 -9.25 10.97 7.77
CA ILE A 67 -8.90 10.01 6.71
C ILE A 67 -7.64 9.24 7.07
N VAL A 68 -7.57 7.97 6.64
CA VAL A 68 -6.36 7.16 6.80
C VAL A 68 -5.60 7.12 5.48
N ARG A 69 -4.33 7.52 5.50
CA ARG A 69 -3.44 7.47 4.33
C ARG A 69 -2.31 6.47 4.55
N GLN A 70 -2.07 5.62 3.55
CA GLN A 70 -0.93 4.73 3.56
C GLN A 70 0.34 5.53 3.23
N LEU A 71 1.39 5.28 4.00
CA LEU A 71 2.72 5.82 3.71
C LEU A 71 3.29 5.18 2.43
N PRO A 72 3.95 5.97 1.56
CA PRO A 72 4.67 5.40 0.42
C PRO A 72 5.83 4.52 0.91
N GLU A 73 6.22 3.57 0.08
CA GLU A 73 7.35 2.67 0.31
C GLU A 73 8.30 2.76 -0.88
N MET A 74 9.60 2.68 -0.61
CA MET A 74 10.61 2.51 -1.65
C MET A 74 10.50 1.10 -2.24
N VAL A 75 10.45 1.01 -3.57
CA VAL A 75 10.31 -0.24 -4.32
C VAL A 75 11.38 -0.32 -5.40
N TYR A 76 11.69 -1.52 -5.86
CA TYR A 76 12.31 -1.69 -7.17
C TYR A 76 11.25 -1.58 -8.25
N GLU A 77 11.48 -0.74 -9.25
CA GLU A 77 10.66 -0.63 -10.45
C GLU A 77 11.41 -1.20 -11.65
N VAL A 78 10.84 -2.21 -12.30
CA VAL A 78 11.35 -2.77 -13.56
C VAL A 78 10.32 -2.54 -14.65
N VAL A 79 10.69 -1.81 -15.69
CA VAL A 79 9.85 -1.52 -16.86
C VAL A 79 9.91 -2.70 -17.83
N PHE A 80 8.76 -3.12 -18.33
CA PHE A 80 8.67 -4.20 -19.31
C PHE A 80 9.01 -3.69 -20.70
N GLU A 81 9.75 -4.50 -21.45
CA GLU A 81 10.21 -4.14 -22.81
C GLU A 81 9.35 -4.82 -23.89
N SER A 82 8.67 -5.90 -23.51
CA SER A 82 7.75 -6.67 -24.35
C SER A 82 6.87 -7.57 -23.45
N PRO A 83 5.78 -8.14 -23.97
CA PRO A 83 4.98 -9.12 -23.23
C PRO A 83 5.78 -10.35 -22.79
N ALA A 84 6.75 -10.79 -23.60
CA ALA A 84 7.65 -11.89 -23.24
C ALA A 84 8.60 -11.49 -22.09
N HIS A 85 9.13 -10.27 -22.11
CA HIS A 85 9.92 -9.72 -21.02
C HIS A 85 9.10 -9.65 -19.72
N ALA A 86 7.86 -9.12 -19.80
CA ALA A 86 6.95 -9.04 -18.66
C ALA A 86 6.68 -10.41 -18.02
N ALA A 87 6.35 -11.43 -18.84
CA ALA A 87 6.10 -12.78 -18.35
C ALA A 87 7.32 -13.40 -17.65
N MET A 88 8.51 -13.21 -18.23
CA MET A 88 9.76 -13.70 -17.63
C MET A 88 10.10 -12.98 -16.32
N VAL A 89 10.01 -11.64 -16.28
CA VAL A 89 10.24 -10.85 -15.07
C VAL A 89 9.26 -11.29 -13.98
N ALA A 90 7.97 -11.36 -14.28
CA ALA A 90 6.95 -11.77 -13.31
C ALA A 90 7.16 -13.19 -12.79
N TRP A 91 7.58 -14.14 -13.65
CA TRP A 91 7.88 -15.51 -13.23
C TRP A 91 9.08 -15.57 -12.28
N ARG A 92 10.17 -14.87 -12.60
CA ARG A 92 11.38 -14.83 -11.76
C ARG A 92 11.13 -14.14 -10.42
N VAL A 93 10.44 -13.00 -10.43
CA VAL A 93 10.04 -12.28 -9.20
C VAL A 93 9.12 -13.14 -8.36
N GLY A 94 8.14 -13.81 -8.98
CA GLY A 94 7.23 -14.72 -8.29
C GLY A 94 7.95 -15.88 -7.59
N ASN A 95 9.02 -16.41 -8.19
CA ASN A 95 9.87 -17.45 -7.59
C ASN A 95 10.61 -16.98 -6.33
N LEU A 96 10.77 -15.67 -6.12
CA LEU A 96 11.33 -15.11 -4.88
C LEU A 96 10.28 -14.98 -3.76
N HIS A 97 8.99 -15.18 -4.05
CA HIS A 97 7.89 -14.99 -3.11
C HIS A 97 7.84 -13.60 -2.45
N LEU A 98 8.36 -12.58 -3.16
CA LEU A 98 8.35 -11.20 -2.69
C LEU A 98 6.99 -10.54 -2.99
N PRO A 99 6.53 -9.59 -2.15
CA PRO A 99 5.41 -8.74 -2.49
C PRO A 99 5.68 -7.98 -3.78
N ALA A 100 4.75 -8.05 -4.73
CA ALA A 100 4.85 -7.34 -5.99
C ALA A 100 3.52 -6.72 -6.40
N GLN A 101 3.59 -5.54 -7.00
CA GLN A 101 2.48 -4.83 -7.62
C GLN A 101 2.74 -4.82 -9.13
N ILE A 102 1.85 -5.46 -9.88
CA ILE A 102 1.95 -5.57 -11.33
C ILE A 102 1.11 -4.45 -11.94
N LEU A 103 1.75 -3.66 -12.81
CA LEU A 103 1.15 -2.56 -13.57
C LEU A 103 1.19 -2.93 -15.06
N GLU A 104 0.60 -2.10 -15.92
CA GLU A 104 0.50 -2.39 -17.36
C GLU A 104 1.87 -2.53 -18.04
N ASP A 105 2.81 -1.63 -17.70
CA ASP A 105 4.11 -1.50 -18.35
C ASP A 105 5.29 -1.78 -17.42
N ARG A 106 5.03 -2.15 -16.16
CA ARG A 106 6.09 -2.33 -15.15
C ARG A 106 5.65 -3.21 -13.99
N ILE A 107 6.62 -3.59 -13.16
CA ILE A 107 6.39 -4.21 -11.85
C ILE A 107 7.09 -3.41 -10.77
N HIS A 108 6.39 -3.20 -9.66
CA HIS A 108 7.00 -2.74 -8.41
C HIS A 108 7.21 -3.94 -7.49
N VAL A 109 8.40 -4.08 -6.93
CA VAL A 109 8.74 -5.14 -5.98
C VAL A 109 9.28 -4.48 -4.72
N LEU A 110 8.84 -4.96 -3.55
CA LEU A 110 9.34 -4.42 -2.29
C LEU A 110 10.87 -4.55 -2.23
N TYR A 111 11.55 -3.54 -1.68
CA TYR A 111 12.98 -3.58 -1.49
C TYR A 111 13.41 -4.83 -0.69
N ASP A 112 14.28 -5.65 -1.27
CA ASP A 112 14.80 -6.90 -0.70
C ASP A 112 16.16 -7.25 -1.34
N GLU A 113 17.05 -7.88 -0.58
CA GLU A 113 18.38 -8.28 -1.03
C GLU A 113 18.32 -9.34 -2.15
N ALA A 114 17.36 -10.28 -2.10
CA ALA A 114 17.18 -11.28 -3.13
C ALA A 114 16.75 -10.65 -4.47
N MET A 115 15.92 -9.60 -4.41
CA MET A 115 15.56 -8.83 -5.61
C MET A 115 16.77 -8.09 -6.18
N SER A 116 17.60 -7.48 -5.32
CA SER A 116 18.83 -6.81 -5.74
C SER A 116 19.77 -7.77 -6.48
N HIS A 117 19.97 -8.97 -5.93
CA HIS A 117 20.77 -10.02 -6.57
C HIS A 117 20.19 -10.48 -7.90
N LEU A 118 18.86 -10.64 -7.99
CA LEU A 118 18.20 -11.02 -9.24
C LEU A 118 18.40 -9.95 -10.32
N ILE A 119 18.16 -8.68 -10.00
CA ILE A 119 18.35 -7.56 -10.93
C ILE A 119 19.80 -7.51 -11.40
N GLY A 120 20.77 -7.65 -10.49
CA GLY A 120 22.19 -7.66 -10.83
C GLY A 120 22.60 -8.85 -11.70
N TYR A 121 22.03 -10.04 -11.46
CA TYR A 121 22.29 -11.24 -12.26
C TYR A 121 21.71 -11.13 -13.68
N GLU A 122 20.49 -10.61 -13.81
CA GLU A 122 19.80 -10.50 -15.11
C GLU A 122 20.25 -9.27 -15.91
N GLY A 123 20.77 -8.24 -15.25
CA GLY A 123 21.17 -6.98 -15.88
C GLY A 123 20.00 -6.10 -16.32
N TRP A 124 18.83 -6.22 -15.67
CA TRP A 124 17.66 -5.41 -16.00
C TRP A 124 17.85 -3.93 -15.62
N ALA A 125 17.33 -3.04 -16.47
CA ALA A 125 17.18 -1.65 -16.10
C ALA A 125 16.10 -1.51 -15.01
N TYR A 126 16.39 -0.74 -13.97
CA TYR A 126 15.46 -0.50 -12.86
C TYR A 126 15.58 0.92 -12.32
N SER A 127 14.58 1.35 -11.55
CA SER A 127 14.61 2.54 -10.71
C SER A 127 14.12 2.22 -9.28
N GLU A 128 14.32 3.13 -8.34
CA GLU A 128 13.94 2.95 -6.92
C GLU A 128 12.99 4.06 -6.40
N PRO A 129 11.76 4.16 -6.93
CA PRO A 129 10.84 5.22 -6.53
C PRO A 129 10.20 4.95 -5.16
N GLU A 130 9.84 6.02 -4.45
CA GLU A 130 8.87 5.95 -3.35
C GLU A 130 7.45 6.05 -3.91
N VAL A 131 6.64 5.01 -3.73
CA VAL A 131 5.28 4.93 -4.30
C VAL A 131 4.27 4.42 -3.28
N LEU A 132 2.98 4.68 -3.53
CA LEU A 132 1.91 4.00 -2.84
C LEU A 132 1.88 2.53 -3.26
N PHE A 133 2.65 1.69 -2.58
CA PHE A 133 2.83 0.31 -2.95
C PHE A 133 1.62 -0.54 -2.55
N GLN A 134 0.97 -1.18 -3.52
CA GLN A 134 -0.24 -1.99 -3.34
C GLN A 134 -0.05 -3.38 -3.96
N PRO A 135 0.73 -4.27 -3.31
CA PRO A 135 1.04 -5.58 -3.85
C PRO A 135 -0.20 -6.45 -3.97
N LEU A 136 -0.16 -7.37 -4.94
CA LEU A 136 -1.19 -8.38 -5.12
C LEU A 136 -1.36 -9.20 -3.84
N LYS A 137 -2.61 -9.53 -3.52
CA LYS A 137 -2.91 -10.43 -2.40
C LYS A 137 -2.55 -11.85 -2.83
N ALA A 138 -1.53 -12.43 -2.19
CA ALA A 138 -1.30 -13.87 -2.28
C ALA A 138 -2.51 -14.59 -1.67
N VAL A 139 -3.28 -15.26 -2.52
CA VAL A 139 -4.35 -16.17 -2.09
C VAL A 139 -3.76 -17.57 -2.19
N ALA A 140 -3.64 -18.27 -1.07
CA ALA A 140 -3.30 -19.69 -1.12
C ALA A 140 -4.41 -20.41 -1.87
N HIS A 141 -4.08 -21.07 -2.99
CA HIS A 141 -4.99 -22.00 -3.62
C HIS A 141 -5.03 -23.26 -2.75
N ALA A 142 -6.16 -23.44 -2.06
CA ALA A 142 -6.48 -24.66 -1.32
C ALA A 142 -7.06 -25.72 -2.26
#